data_AF-A0A2E2MAJ8-F1
#
_entry.id   AF-A0A2E2MAJ8-F1
#
_cell.length_a   1.000
_cell.length_b   1.000
_cell.length_c   1.000
_cell.angle_alpha   90.00
_cell.angle_beta   90.00
_cell.angle_gamma   90.00
#
_symmetry.space_group_name_H-M   'P 1'
#
loop_
_entity.id
_entity.type
_entity.pdbx_description
1 polymer ?
#
loop_
_entity_poly.entity_id
_entity_poly.type
_entity_poly.pdbx_seq_one_letter_code
_entity_poly.pdbx_strand_id
1 'polypeptide(L)'
;MTVSEDVSREIVCECELDAPPETVWRAVTIPEFLEEWMGIRPDENRDDDISCEIIDQSPGSQVRFAWHDGRTDVPYSVVTIDIEPALENRTRFRLSHSEGPRMRAANDNGPALRLAA
;
A
#
# COMPACT_ATOMS: atom_id res chain seq x y z
N MET A 1 -32.26 8.51 -6.71
CA MET A 1 -30.95 9.16 -6.53
C MET A 1 -30.11 8.18 -5.74
N THR A 2 -29.49 7.24 -6.43
CA THR A 2 -28.65 6.21 -5.79
C THR A 2 -27.28 6.83 -5.67
N VAL A 3 -26.90 7.18 -4.45
CA VAL A 3 -25.50 7.43 -4.13
C VAL A 3 -24.78 6.11 -4.32
N SER A 4 -24.20 5.91 -5.50
CA SER A 4 -23.14 4.93 -5.67
C SER A 4 -21.95 5.49 -4.91
N GLU A 5 -21.95 5.27 -3.60
CA GLU A 5 -20.71 5.23 -2.82
C GLU A 5 -19.91 4.06 -3.39
N ASP A 6 -19.09 4.37 -4.39
CA ASP A 6 -17.86 3.65 -4.66
C ASP A 6 -17.06 3.78 -3.35
N VAL A 7 -17.33 2.88 -2.41
CA VAL A 7 -16.53 2.73 -1.20
C VAL A 7 -15.24 2.09 -1.68
N SER A 8 -14.39 2.89 -2.34
CA SER A 8 -12.96 2.61 -2.44
C SER A 8 -12.56 2.19 -1.04
N ARG A 9 -12.19 0.92 -0.85
CA ARG A 9 -11.90 0.39 0.49
C ARG A 9 -10.51 0.85 0.88
N GLU A 10 -10.37 2.16 1.06
CA GLU A 10 -9.16 2.81 1.51
C GLU A 10 -9.18 2.89 3.03
N ILE A 11 -8.21 2.23 3.65
CA ILE A 11 -7.98 2.30 5.09
C ILE A 11 -6.85 3.30 5.30
N VAL A 12 -7.18 4.43 5.92
CA VAL A 12 -6.19 5.46 6.26
C VAL A 12 -5.96 5.46 7.77
N CYS A 13 -4.71 5.28 8.16
CA CYS A 13 -4.23 5.39 9.52
C CYS A 13 -3.25 6.56 9.61
N GLU A 14 -3.58 7.56 10.41
CA GLU A 14 -2.72 8.72 10.65
C GLU A 14 -2.35 8.79 12.13
N CYS A 15 -1.05 8.96 12.40
CA CYS A 15 -0.49 9.04 13.74
C CYS A 15 0.61 10.11 13.80
N GLU A 16 0.76 10.76 14.96
CA GLU A 16 1.91 11.60 15.26
C GLU A 16 2.91 10.80 16.10
N LEU A 17 4.15 10.71 15.63
CA LEU A 17 5.24 10.01 16.28
C LEU A 17 6.17 11.03 16.95
N ASP A 18 6.56 10.78 18.20
CA ASP A 18 7.56 11.58 18.94
C ASP A 18 8.99 11.17 18.54
N ALA A 19 9.25 11.19 17.23
CA ALA A 19 10.54 10.84 16.64
C ALA A 19 10.78 11.70 15.39
N PRO A 20 12.05 12.03 15.07
CA PRO A 20 12.37 12.76 13.86
C PRO A 20 12.04 11.94 12.60
N PRO A 21 11.72 12.59 11.48
CA PRO A 21 11.25 11.92 10.26
C PRO A 21 12.30 10.96 9.70
N GLU A 22 13.58 11.22 9.94
CA GLU A 22 14.69 10.34 9.55
C GLU A 22 14.65 8.98 10.26
N THR A 23 14.23 8.94 11.53
CA THR A 23 14.09 7.69 12.29
C THR A 23 12.89 6.90 11.79
N VAL A 24 11.77 7.58 11.54
CA VAL A 24 10.56 6.97 10.98
C VAL A 24 10.84 6.43 9.58
N TRP A 25 11.54 7.20 8.75
CA TRP A 25 11.97 6.79 7.41
C TRP A 25 12.81 5.52 7.47
N ARG A 26 13.79 5.45 8.37
CA ARG A 26 14.61 4.25 8.56
C ARG A 26 13.78 3.05 9.01
N ALA A 27 12.80 3.24 9.90
CA ALA A 27 11.92 2.17 10.34
C ALA A 27 11.10 1.57 9.19
N VAL A 28 10.67 2.39 8.21
CA VAL A 28 9.88 1.94 7.06
C VAL A 28 10.70 1.60 5.81
N THR A 29 11.99 1.92 5.77
CA THR A 29 12.85 1.66 4.59
C THR A 29 13.82 0.53 4.83
N ILE A 30 14.25 0.32 6.08
CA ILE A 30 15.20 -0.73 6.40
C ILE A 30 14.41 -2.03 6.64
N PRO A 31 14.68 -3.09 5.86
CA PRO A 31 13.95 -4.36 5.97
C PRO A 31 14.08 -4.97 7.36
N GLU A 32 15.24 -4.86 8.02
CA GLU A 32 15.46 -5.41 9.36
C GLU A 32 14.52 -4.78 10.41
N PHE A 33 14.26 -3.47 10.30
CA PHE A 33 13.27 -2.83 11.16
C PHE A 33 11.86 -3.24 10.77
N LEU A 34 11.50 -3.17 9.48
CA LEU A 34 10.21 -3.67 8.96
C LEU A 34 9.88 -5.08 9.45
N GLU A 35 10.85 -5.98 9.45
CA GLU A 35 10.74 -7.33 9.98
C GLU A 35 10.46 -7.34 11.48
N GLU A 36 11.14 -6.50 12.26
CA GLU A 36 10.98 -6.42 13.71
C GLU A 36 9.60 -5.87 14.12
N TRP A 37 9.09 -4.83 13.45
CA TRP A 37 7.83 -4.19 13.84
C TRP A 37 6.59 -4.70 13.08
N MET A 38 6.70 -4.98 11.78
CA MET A 38 5.58 -5.53 10.98
C MET A 38 5.61 -7.05 10.89
N GLY A 39 6.75 -7.70 11.14
CA GLY A 39 6.91 -9.12 10.81
C GLY A 39 7.01 -9.37 9.30
N ILE A 40 7.26 -8.33 8.51
CA ILE A 40 7.27 -8.36 7.05
C ILE A 40 8.65 -7.98 6.55
N ARG A 41 9.18 -8.80 5.65
CA ARG A 41 10.42 -8.51 4.93
C ARG A 41 10.10 -8.24 3.47
N PRO A 42 10.33 -7.03 2.95
CA PRO A 42 10.19 -6.80 1.52
C PRO A 42 11.17 -7.71 0.75
N ASP A 43 10.77 -8.18 -0.43
CA ASP A 43 11.54 -9.09 -1.30
C ASP A 43 11.66 -10.55 -0.81
N GLU A 44 11.31 -10.85 0.44
CA GLU A 44 11.27 -12.22 0.94
C GLU A 44 9.86 -12.77 1.00
N ASN A 45 9.59 -13.68 0.07
CA ASN A 45 8.43 -14.54 0.10
C ASN A 45 8.60 -15.56 1.22
N ARG A 46 8.16 -15.20 2.43
CA ARG A 46 8.03 -16.18 3.51
C ARG A 46 6.93 -17.15 3.10
N ASP A 47 7.32 -18.42 2.97
CA ASP A 47 6.53 -19.57 2.52
C ASP A 47 5.00 -19.34 2.58
N ASP A 48 4.42 -19.03 1.40
CA ASP A 48 3.01 -19.27 1.04
C ASP A 48 1.90 -18.35 1.62
N ASP A 49 2.14 -17.08 2.00
CA ASP A 49 1.04 -16.23 2.52
C ASP A 49 0.94 -14.84 1.88
N ILE A 50 1.91 -13.96 2.18
CA ILE A 50 1.84 -12.54 1.85
C ILE A 50 3.20 -12.08 1.33
N SER A 51 3.25 -11.68 0.06
CA SER A 51 4.42 -11.08 -0.58
C SER A 51 4.32 -9.56 -0.49
N CYS A 52 5.39 -8.90 -0.07
CA CYS A 52 5.48 -7.44 -0.03
C CYS A 52 6.67 -6.96 -0.86
N GLU A 53 6.45 -6.00 -1.76
CA GLU A 53 7.48 -5.42 -2.62
C GLU A 53 7.39 -3.89 -2.57
N ILE A 54 8.53 -3.20 -2.54
CA ILE A 54 8.56 -1.74 -2.64
C ILE A 54 8.45 -1.35 -4.12
N ILE A 55 7.36 -0.68 -4.49
CA ILE A 55 7.11 -0.24 -5.88
C ILE A 55 7.57 1.19 -6.14
N ASP A 56 7.60 2.03 -5.11
CA ASP A 56 8.04 3.43 -5.22
C ASP A 56 8.54 3.94 -3.87
N GLN A 57 9.58 4.78 -3.88
CA GLN A 57 10.07 5.42 -2.67
C GLN A 57 10.62 6.82 -2.97
N SER A 58 10.11 7.79 -2.22
CA SER A 58 10.58 9.17 -2.16
C SER A 58 11.31 9.37 -0.82
N PRO A 59 12.66 9.41 -0.82
CA PRO A 59 13.47 9.42 0.38
C PRO A 59 13.09 10.54 1.35
N GLY A 60 12.67 10.16 2.55
CA GLY A 60 12.30 11.09 3.63
C GLY A 60 10.91 11.71 3.50
N SER A 61 10.08 11.26 2.56
CA SER A 61 8.72 11.80 2.38
C SER A 61 7.66 10.73 2.13
N GLN A 62 7.91 9.73 1.28
CA GLN A 62 6.88 8.74 0.94
C GLN A 62 7.49 7.39 0.54
N VAL A 63 6.84 6.29 0.87
CA VAL A 63 7.19 4.95 0.36
C VAL A 63 5.91 4.17 0.07
N ARG A 64 5.91 3.41 -1.03
CA ARG A 64 4.78 2.61 -1.49
C ARG A 64 5.17 1.15 -1.59
N PHE A 65 4.35 0.31 -0.96
CA PHE A 65 4.48 -1.14 -0.98
C PHE A 65 3.32 -1.75 -1.77
N ALA A 66 3.64 -2.65 -2.68
CA ALA A 66 2.68 -3.60 -3.21
C ALA A 66 2.61 -4.81 -2.28
N TRP A 67 1.39 -5.13 -1.86
CA TRP A 67 1.07 -6.27 -1.01
C TRP A 67 0.28 -7.27 -1.85
N HIS A 68 0.73 -8.51 -1.86
CA HIS A 68 0.08 -9.61 -2.54
C HIS A 68 -0.19 -10.71 -1.53
N ASP A 69 -1.43 -11.18 -1.47
CA ASP A 69 -1.76 -12.38 -0.73
C ASP A 69 -1.78 -13.54 -1.73
N GLY A 70 -0.85 -14.48 -1.60
CA GLY A 70 -0.74 -15.63 -2.50
C GLY A 70 -1.77 -16.73 -2.20
N ARG A 71 -2.49 -16.63 -1.08
CA ARG A 71 -3.53 -17.59 -0.67
C ARG A 71 -4.90 -17.25 -1.23
N THR A 72 -5.07 -16.05 -1.78
CA THR A 72 -6.34 -15.61 -2.34
C THR A 72 -6.15 -14.97 -3.71
N ASP A 73 -7.19 -15.07 -4.55
CA ASP A 73 -7.21 -14.50 -5.90
C ASP A 73 -7.45 -12.97 -5.88
N VAL A 74 -7.24 -12.32 -4.73
CA VAL A 74 -7.47 -10.87 -4.60
C VAL A 74 -6.39 -10.09 -5.34
N PRO A 75 -6.75 -8.93 -5.93
CA PRO A 75 -5.77 -8.06 -6.56
C PRO A 75 -4.74 -7.56 -5.55
N TYR A 76 -3.53 -7.27 -6.04
CA TYR A 76 -2.49 -6.57 -5.29
C TYR A 76 -3.09 -5.38 -4.55
N SER A 77 -2.79 -5.25 -3.27
CA SER A 77 -3.06 -4.05 -2.48
C SER A 77 -1.87 -3.11 -2.54
N VAL A 78 -2.11 -1.81 -2.43
CA VAL A 78 -1.05 -0.81 -2.35
C VAL A 78 -1.12 -0.11 -1.00
N VAL A 79 -0.04 -0.23 -0.24
CA VAL A 79 0.15 0.47 1.03
C VAL A 79 1.09 1.65 0.78
N THR A 80 0.55 2.86 0.87
CA THR A 80 1.32 4.10 0.77
C THR A 80 1.57 4.65 2.16
N ILE A 81 2.83 4.82 2.52
CA ILE A 81 3.26 5.46 3.76
C ILE A 81 3.80 6.84 3.41
N ASP A 82 3.20 7.87 3.98
CA ASP A 82 3.63 9.26 3.89
C ASP A 82 4.19 9.72 5.23
N ILE A 83 5.32 10.41 5.17
CA ILE A 83 6.11 10.87 6.30
C ILE A 83 6.32 12.36 6.15
N GLU A 84 5.70 13.14 7.02
CA GLU A 84 5.82 14.59 7.02
C GLU A 84 6.46 15.08 8.34
N PRO A 85 7.39 16.04 8.29
CA PRO A 85 7.91 16.66 9.50
C PRO A 85 6.79 17.44 10.20
N ALA A 86 6.58 17.17 11.50
CA ALA A 86 5.65 17.88 12.35
C ALA A 86 6.37 18.82 13.33
N LEU A 87 5.61 19.56 14.13
CA LEU A 87 6.16 20.47 15.14
C LEU A 87 6.94 19.69 16.21
N GLU A 88 7.94 20.34 16.82
CA GLU A 88 8.66 19.81 18.00
C GLU A 88 9.39 18.47 17.79
N ASN A 89 10.04 18.27 16.64
CA ASN A 89 10.75 17.01 16.28
C ASN A 89 9.82 15.79 16.16
N ARG A 90 8.53 16.03 16.00
CA ARG A 90 7.56 14.97 15.71
C ARG A 90 7.49 14.69 14.23
N THR A 91 6.90 13.56 13.90
CA THR A 91 6.64 13.15 12.53
C THR A 91 5.18 12.78 12.39
N ARG A 92 4.52 13.35 11.40
CA ARG A 92 3.21 12.89 10.98
C ARG A 92 3.41 11.69 10.08
N PHE A 93 2.94 10.54 10.54
CA PHE A 93 2.97 9.28 9.83
C PHE A 93 1.57 9.00 9.32
N ARG A 94 1.43 8.83 8.00
CA ARG A 94 0.16 8.48 7.38
C ARG A 94 0.32 7.23 6.54
N LEU A 95 -0.33 6.15 6.95
CA LEU A 95 -0.43 4.91 6.20
C LEU A 95 -1.79 4.85 5.51
N SER A 96 -1.80 4.66 4.20
CA SER A 96 -3.00 4.52 3.37
C SER A 96 -2.93 3.18 2.67
N HIS A 97 -3.83 2.26 3.01
CA HIS A 97 -3.99 0.96 2.37
C HIS A 97 -5.19 1.02 1.45
N SER A 98 -4.92 0.96 0.15
CA SER A 98 -5.92 0.92 -0.91
C SER A 98 -5.81 -0.38 -1.69
N GLU A 99 -6.92 -0.85 -2.25
CA GLU A 99 -6.88 -1.88 -3.29
C GLU A 99 -6.06 -1.36 -4.48
N GLY A 100 -5.07 -2.13 -4.90
CA GLY A 100 -4.25 -1.77 -6.06
C GLY A 100 -5.05 -1.86 -7.35
N PRO A 101 -4.51 -1.34 -8.46
CA PRO A 101 -5.17 -1.41 -9.74
C PRO A 101 -5.43 -2.88 -10.09
N ARG A 102 -6.71 -3.27 -10.08
CA ARG A 102 -7.21 -4.51 -10.68
C ARG A 102 -6.62 -4.62 -12.09
N MET A 103 -5.59 -5.44 -12.23
CA MET A 103 -5.00 -5.74 -13.53
C MET A 103 -6.05 -6.54 -14.29
N ARG A 104 -6.87 -5.84 -15.09
CA ARG A 104 -7.84 -6.51 -15.95
C ARG A 104 -7.05 -7.35 -16.94
N ALA A 105 -7.25 -8.66 -16.90
CA ALA A 105 -6.72 -9.56 -17.91
C ALA A 105 -7.12 -9.02 -19.30
N ALA A 106 -6.15 -8.87 -20.21
CA ALA A 106 -6.36 -8.32 -21.56
C ALA A 106 -7.33 -9.15 -22.42
N ASN A 107 -7.67 -10.34 -21.97
CA ASN A 107 -8.61 -11.28 -22.57
C ASN A 107 -10.02 -11.25 -21.94
N ASP A 108 -10.40 -10.19 -21.22
CA ASP A 108 -11.79 -9.91 -20.87
C ASP A 108 -12.57 -9.56 -22.16
N ASN A 109 -12.95 -10.60 -22.90
CA ASN A 109 -13.76 -10.50 -24.10
C ASN A 109 -15.21 -10.23 -23.68
N GLY A 110 -15.45 -9.05 -23.10
CA GLY A 110 -16.79 -8.55 -22.80
C GLY A 110 -17.66 -8.60 -24.07
N PRO A 111 -18.97 -8.90 -23.95
CA PRO A 111 -19.80 -9.12 -25.11
C PRO A 111 -19.80 -7.89 -26.01
N ALA A 112 -19.30 -8.06 -27.24
CA ALA A 112 -19.36 -7.03 -28.27
C ALA A 112 -20.82 -6.59 -28.42
N LEU A 113 -21.10 -5.33 -28.08
CA LEU A 113 -22.41 -4.72 -28.20
C LEU A 113 -22.83 -4.79 -29.68
N ARG A 114 -23.73 -5.72 -29.99
CA ARG A 114 -24.30 -5.89 -31.33
C ARG A 114 -25.38 -4.82 -31.52
N LEU A 115 -24.99 -3.65 -32.05
CA LEU A 115 -25.96 -2.65 -32.51
C LEU A 115 -26.57 -3.17 -33.82
N ALA A 116 -27.80 -3.68 -33.75
CA ALA A 116 -28.63 -3.91 -34.93
C ALA A 116 -29.31 -2.59 -35.31
N ALA A 117 -29.15 -2.18 -36.57
CA ALA A 117 -29.92 -1.13 -37.22
C ALA A 117 -30.94 -1.76 -38.16
#